data_AF-A0A434L8T9-F1
#
_entry.id   AF-A0A434L8T9-F1
#
_cell.length_a   1.000
_cell.length_b   1.000
_cell.length_c   1.000
_cell.angle_alpha   90.00
_cell.angle_beta   90.00
_cell.angle_gamma   90.00
#
_symmetry.space_group_name_H-M   'P 1'
#
loop_
_entity.id
_entity.type
_entity.pdbx_description
1 polymer ?
#
loop_
_entity_poly.entity_id
_entity_poly.type
_entity_poly.pdbx_seq_one_letter_code
_entity_poly.pdbx_strand_id
1 'polypeptide(L)'
;PKTAGLSRPHTRRSEEAQTFQQFSTPIPLGLVAATAAAITPADRVLEPSAGTGLLAILGEIAGASLVLNELAETRAGLLSSLFPAVPVTRFDAAQIDDHLDPGAVPSVVLMNPPFSVMANVEGRVADAAWRHIASALARLAPGGRLVTITGASFAPDNPA
;
A
#
# COMPACT_ATOMS: atom_id res chain seq x y z
N PRO A 1 36.89 -31.40 30.15
CA PRO A 1 36.04 -30.69 31.14
C PRO A 1 35.65 -29.28 30.66
N LYS A 2 34.33 -29.08 30.51
CA LYS A 2 33.56 -27.82 30.42
C LYS A 2 33.99 -26.73 29.41
N THR A 3 33.41 -26.82 28.22
CA THR A 3 32.99 -25.67 27.40
C THR A 3 31.92 -24.87 28.14
N ALA A 4 32.21 -23.61 28.48
CA ALA A 4 31.24 -22.67 29.03
C ALA A 4 30.44 -22.03 27.88
N GLY A 5 29.11 -22.17 27.94
CA GLY A 5 28.20 -21.76 26.90
C GLY A 5 28.13 -20.25 26.70
N LEU A 6 28.32 -19.81 25.45
CA LEU A 6 27.73 -18.55 25.00
C LEU A 6 26.22 -18.76 24.87
N SER A 7 25.47 -18.11 25.75
CA SER A 7 24.03 -17.96 25.57
C SER A 7 23.79 -17.22 24.25
N ARG A 8 22.96 -17.84 23.40
CA ARG A 8 22.45 -17.21 22.18
C ARG A 8 21.80 -15.88 22.60
N PRO A 9 22.09 -14.74 21.95
CA PRO A 9 21.23 -13.58 22.13
C PRO A 9 19.84 -14.04 21.68
N HIS A 10 18.92 -13.99 22.63
CA HIS A 10 17.55 -14.41 22.50
C HIS A 10 16.87 -13.52 21.45
N THR A 11 16.99 -13.89 20.18
CA THR A 11 16.16 -13.34 19.11
C THR A 11 14.74 -13.87 19.31
N ARG A 12 14.05 -13.38 20.34
CA ARG A 12 12.59 -13.22 20.30
C ARG A 12 12.32 -12.10 19.30
N ARG A 13 12.62 -12.39 18.05
CA ARG A 13 12.04 -11.72 16.90
C ARG A 13 10.60 -12.22 16.91
N SER A 14 9.68 -11.38 17.33
CA SER A 14 8.25 -11.71 17.30
C SER A 14 7.90 -12.10 15.87
N GLU A 15 7.29 -13.27 15.70
CA GLU A 15 6.83 -13.81 14.41
C GLU A 15 5.82 -12.87 13.72
N GLU A 16 5.22 -11.96 14.48
CA GLU A 16 4.41 -10.83 14.01
C GLU A 16 5.20 -9.86 13.12
N ALA A 17 6.47 -9.59 13.45
CA ALA A 17 7.34 -8.69 12.67
C ALA A 17 7.84 -9.32 11.36
N GLN A 18 7.72 -10.65 11.20
CA GLN A 18 8.07 -11.37 9.96
C GLN A 18 6.90 -11.53 8.99
N THR A 19 5.66 -11.50 9.49
CA THR A 19 4.46 -11.66 8.66
C THR A 19 4.00 -10.34 8.05
N PHE A 20 4.28 -9.20 8.71
CA PHE A 20 4.09 -7.87 8.15
C PHE A 20 5.40 -7.34 7.58
N GLN A 21 5.76 -7.76 6.37
CA GLN A 21 6.90 -7.20 5.66
C GLN A 21 6.70 -5.70 5.45
N GLN A 22 7.32 -4.92 6.33
CA GLN A 22 7.39 -3.46 6.31
C GLN A 22 8.34 -2.99 5.20
N PHE A 23 8.01 -3.23 3.93
CA PHE A 23 8.64 -2.47 2.87
C PHE A 23 7.86 -1.16 2.75
N SER A 24 8.27 -0.15 3.53
CA SER A 24 7.96 1.23 3.19
C SER A 24 8.34 1.45 1.73
N THR A 25 7.45 2.07 0.96
CA THR A 25 7.76 2.45 -0.43
C THR A 25 9.09 3.19 -0.44
N PRO A 26 10.12 2.73 -1.17
CA PRO A 26 11.37 3.49 -1.29
C PRO A 26 11.06 4.87 -1.88
N ILE A 27 11.60 5.94 -1.28
CA ILE A 27 11.33 7.33 -1.72
C ILE A 27 11.49 7.52 -3.23
N PRO A 28 12.55 7.01 -3.89
CA PRO A 28 12.67 7.14 -5.34
C PRO A 28 11.51 6.51 -6.11
N LEU A 29 11.02 5.33 -5.69
CA LEU A 29 9.88 4.68 -6.33
C LEU A 29 8.58 5.45 -6.08
N GLY A 30 8.40 5.99 -4.87
CA GLY A 30 7.26 6.84 -4.55
C GLY A 30 7.22 8.08 -5.44
N LEU A 31 8.35 8.76 -5.63
CA LEU A 31 8.45 9.93 -6.49
C LEU A 31 8.17 9.59 -7.96
N VAL A 32 8.72 8.48 -8.47
CA VAL A 32 8.43 8.00 -9.83
C VAL A 32 6.95 7.70 -9.99
N ALA A 33 6.33 7.04 -9.01
CA ALA A 33 4.91 6.70 -9.06
C ALA A 33 4.02 7.97 -9.03
N ALA A 34 4.31 8.93 -8.16
CA ALA A 34 3.61 10.22 -8.12
C ALA A 34 3.79 11.02 -9.42
N THR A 35 5.00 11.00 -9.99
CA THR A 35 5.29 11.64 -11.29
C THR A 35 4.49 10.99 -12.42
N ALA A 36 4.48 9.65 -12.48
CA ALA A 36 3.72 8.89 -13.48
C ALA A 36 2.20 9.10 -13.34
N ALA A 37 1.72 9.31 -12.10
CA ALA A 37 0.32 9.60 -11.83
C ALA A 37 -0.12 10.99 -12.31
N ALA A 38 0.83 11.89 -12.61
CA ALA A 38 0.59 13.26 -13.05
C ALA A 38 -0.44 13.97 -12.16
N ILE A 39 -0.19 13.93 -10.85
CA ILE A 39 -1.11 14.46 -9.83
C ILE A 39 -1.17 15.99 -9.94
N THR A 40 -2.39 16.52 -9.87
CA THR A 40 -2.71 17.95 -9.87
C THR A 40 -3.55 18.30 -8.64
N PRO A 41 -3.68 19.60 -8.29
CA PRO A 41 -4.58 20.02 -7.22
C PRO A 41 -6.06 19.72 -7.46
N ALA A 42 -6.45 19.43 -8.71
CA ALA A 42 -7.82 19.02 -9.04
C ALA A 42 -8.09 17.55 -8.71
N ASP A 43 -7.05 16.77 -8.40
CA ASP A 43 -7.19 15.34 -8.17
C ASP A 43 -7.67 15.01 -6.76
N ARG A 44 -8.36 13.86 -6.69
CA ARG A 44 -8.64 13.13 -5.46
C ARG A 44 -7.87 11.84 -5.50
N VAL A 45 -6.82 11.75 -4.67
CA VAL A 45 -5.88 10.64 -4.62
C VAL A 45 -6.33 9.64 -3.55
N LEU A 46 -6.58 8.40 -3.97
CA LEU A 46 -6.76 7.27 -3.08
C LEU A 46 -5.41 6.54 -2.90
N GLU A 47 -4.96 6.42 -1.66
CA GLU A 47 -3.86 5.52 -1.27
C GLU A 47 -4.43 4.33 -0.46
N PRO A 48 -4.68 3.18 -1.10
CA PRO A 48 -5.02 1.96 -0.40
C PRO A 48 -3.76 1.30 0.18
N SER A 49 -3.89 0.68 1.35
CA SER A 49 -2.74 0.10 2.07
C SER A 49 -1.63 1.13 2.29
N ALA A 50 -2.00 2.32 2.74
CA ALA A 50 -1.13 3.50 2.78
C ALA A 50 0.13 3.34 3.64
N GLY A 51 0.20 2.33 4.50
CA GLY A 51 1.37 2.08 5.32
C GLY A 51 1.65 3.28 6.22
N THR A 52 2.82 3.89 6.07
CA THR A 52 3.20 5.11 6.82
C THR A 52 2.87 6.42 6.07
N GLY A 53 2.20 6.35 4.91
CA GLY A 53 1.69 7.52 4.19
C GLY A 53 2.67 8.19 3.26
N LEU A 54 3.70 7.48 2.76
CA LEU A 54 4.67 8.13 1.86
C LEU A 54 4.02 8.63 0.58
N LEU A 55 3.13 7.84 -0.03
CA LEU A 55 2.48 8.25 -1.29
C LEU A 55 1.43 9.35 -1.01
N ALA A 56 0.76 9.30 0.15
CA ALA A 56 -0.14 10.36 0.63
C ALA A 56 0.59 11.70 0.76
N ILE A 57 1.80 11.72 1.35
CA ILE A 57 2.60 12.95 1.45
C ILE A 57 2.88 13.52 0.06
N LEU A 58 3.25 12.67 -0.92
CA LEU A 58 3.51 13.12 -2.28
C LEU A 58 2.24 13.67 -2.97
N GLY A 59 1.09 13.04 -2.72
CA GLY A 59 -0.21 13.55 -3.18
C GLY A 59 -0.59 14.90 -2.55
N GLU A 60 -0.38 15.05 -1.24
CA GLU A 60 -0.63 16.29 -0.51
C GLU A 60 0.29 17.43 -0.98
N ILE A 61 1.59 17.14 -1.20
CA ILE A 61 2.55 18.12 -1.75
C ILE A 61 2.11 18.59 -3.14
N ALA A 62 1.50 17.72 -3.95
CA ALA A 62 0.92 18.07 -5.25
C ALA A 62 -0.40 18.85 -5.13
N GLY A 63 -0.90 19.10 -3.91
CA GLY A 63 -2.12 19.86 -3.62
C GLY A 63 -3.41 19.04 -3.79
N ALA A 64 -3.31 17.72 -3.96
CA ALA A 64 -4.49 16.87 -4.15
C ALA A 64 -5.24 16.63 -2.83
N SER A 65 -6.54 16.39 -2.95
CA SER A 65 -7.33 15.87 -1.83
C SER A 65 -7.05 14.38 -1.63
N LEU A 66 -7.02 13.92 -0.39
CA LEU A 66 -6.64 12.55 -0.06
C LEU A 66 -7.84 11.69 0.37
N VAL A 67 -7.78 10.40 0.03
CA VAL A 67 -8.59 9.33 0.60
C VAL A 67 -7.62 8.25 1.06
N LEU A 68 -7.59 7.98 2.37
CA LEU A 68 -6.59 7.10 2.97
C LEU A 68 -7.23 5.84 3.53
N ASN A 69 -6.64 4.68 3.22
CA ASN A 69 -7.04 3.39 3.78
C ASN A 69 -5.83 2.61 4.29
N GLU A 70 -5.86 2.19 5.56
CA GLU A 70 -4.84 1.33 6.16
C GLU A 70 -5.44 0.37 7.18
N LEU A 71 -5.26 -0.92 6.96
CA LEU A 71 -5.85 -1.97 7.78
C LEU A 71 -5.24 -2.02 9.20
N ALA A 72 -3.91 -1.85 9.31
CA ALA A 72 -3.20 -1.98 10.58
C ALA A 72 -3.42 -0.75 11.47
N GLU A 73 -3.93 -0.98 12.67
CA GLU A 73 -4.33 0.05 13.62
C GLU A 73 -3.23 1.07 13.92
N THR A 74 -2.02 0.59 14.20
CA THR A 74 -0.87 1.45 14.52
C THR A 74 -0.53 2.40 13.38
N ARG A 75 -0.60 1.92 12.14
CA ARG A 75 -0.28 2.72 10.95
C ARG A 75 -1.43 3.67 10.60
N ALA A 76 -2.68 3.23 10.75
CA ALA A 76 -3.84 4.10 10.63
C ALA A 76 -3.78 5.24 11.67
N GLY A 77 -3.39 4.97 12.92
CA GLY A 77 -3.20 5.99 13.95
C GLY A 77 -2.09 6.99 13.61
N LEU A 78 -0.98 6.51 13.02
CA LEU A 78 0.07 7.38 12.49
C LEU A 78 -0.47 8.28 11.37
N LEU A 79 -1.19 7.72 10.40
CA LEU A 79 -1.80 8.49 9.31
C LEU A 79 -2.77 9.56 9.83
N SER A 80 -3.63 9.23 10.78
CA SER A 80 -4.54 10.21 11.41
C SER A 80 -3.78 11.34 12.13
N SER A 81 -2.56 11.07 12.61
CA SER A 81 -1.70 12.10 13.22
C SER A 81 -1.01 12.97 12.18
N LEU A 82 -0.61 12.39 11.04
CA LEU A 82 0.03 13.10 9.93
C LEU A 82 -0.96 13.94 9.12
N PHE A 83 -2.18 13.44 8.94
CA PHE A 83 -3.23 14.04 8.12
C PHE A 83 -4.51 14.27 8.96
N PRO A 84 -4.49 15.17 9.96
CA PRO A 84 -5.59 15.33 10.91
C PRO A 84 -6.92 15.79 10.26
N ALA A 85 -6.86 16.35 9.06
CA ALA A 85 -8.04 16.76 8.29
C ALA A 85 -8.62 15.65 7.39
N VAL A 86 -7.95 14.50 7.29
CA VAL A 86 -8.32 13.41 6.37
C VAL A 86 -8.72 12.18 7.18
N PRO A 87 -9.97 11.69 7.06
CA PRO A 87 -10.37 10.46 7.75
C PRO A 87 -9.62 9.26 7.15
N VAL A 88 -9.09 8.40 8.03
CA VAL A 88 -8.41 7.17 7.65
C VAL A 88 -9.36 6.00 7.81
N THR A 89 -9.66 5.32 6.70
CA THR A 89 -10.45 4.08 6.70
C THR A 89 -9.55 2.87 6.97
N ARG A 90 -10.15 1.75 7.40
CA ARG A 90 -9.42 0.54 7.83
C ARG A 90 -9.96 -0.74 7.19
N PHE A 91 -10.41 -0.64 5.94
CA PHE A 91 -10.94 -1.78 5.19
C PHE A 91 -9.81 -2.63 4.60
N ASP A 92 -10.10 -3.90 4.31
CA ASP A 92 -9.25 -4.68 3.42
C ASP A 92 -9.20 -3.98 2.06
N ALA A 93 -7.98 -3.70 1.59
CA ALA A 93 -7.76 -3.03 0.31
C ALA A 93 -8.18 -3.88 -0.91
N ALA A 94 -8.40 -5.19 -0.73
CA ALA A 94 -9.06 -6.02 -1.73
C ALA A 94 -10.58 -5.76 -1.86
N GLN A 95 -11.18 -4.98 -0.95
CA GLN A 95 -12.64 -4.79 -0.82
C GLN A 95 -13.01 -3.29 -0.68
N ILE A 96 -12.13 -2.37 -1.08
CA ILE A 96 -12.41 -0.93 -0.99
C ILE A 96 -13.55 -0.50 -1.92
N ASP A 97 -13.77 -1.19 -3.02
CA ASP A 97 -14.93 -0.95 -3.89
C ASP A 97 -16.27 -1.34 -3.23
N ASP A 98 -16.25 -2.27 -2.28
CA ASP A 98 -17.44 -2.67 -1.54
C ASP A 98 -17.71 -1.75 -0.33
N HIS A 99 -16.64 -1.25 0.30
CA HIS A 99 -16.73 -0.64 1.63
C HIS A 99 -16.48 0.87 1.71
N LEU A 100 -15.76 1.47 0.77
CA LEU A 100 -15.60 2.92 0.77
C LEU A 100 -16.94 3.62 0.55
N ASP A 101 -17.06 4.82 1.13
CA ASP A 101 -18.21 5.70 0.89
C ASP A 101 -18.45 5.85 -0.63
N PRO A 102 -19.68 5.66 -1.14
CA PRO A 102 -19.96 5.80 -2.57
C PRO A 102 -19.60 7.16 -3.17
N GLY A 103 -19.57 8.22 -2.36
CA GLY A 103 -19.11 9.56 -2.71
C GLY A 103 -17.58 9.72 -2.71
N ALA A 104 -16.83 8.73 -2.25
CA ALA A 104 -15.37 8.67 -2.33
C ALA A 104 -14.91 8.16 -3.70
N VAL A 105 -15.08 8.97 -4.74
CA VAL A 105 -14.69 8.65 -6.12
C VAL A 105 -13.32 9.29 -6.44
N PRO A 106 -12.19 8.56 -6.39
CA PRO A 106 -10.87 9.10 -6.69
C PRO A 106 -10.65 9.27 -8.19
N SER A 107 -9.94 10.34 -8.58
CA SER A 107 -9.42 10.51 -9.95
C SER A 107 -8.05 9.85 -10.14
N VAL A 108 -7.34 9.61 -9.04
CA VAL A 108 -6.04 8.95 -9.04
C VAL A 108 -6.01 7.89 -7.93
N VAL A 109 -5.53 6.69 -8.26
CA VAL A 109 -5.10 5.71 -7.26
C VAL A 109 -3.58 5.63 -7.33
N LEU A 110 -2.91 5.79 -6.18
CA LEU A 110 -1.48 5.63 -6.05
C LEU A 110 -1.21 4.58 -4.97
N MET A 111 -0.67 3.42 -5.34
CA MET A 111 -0.62 2.28 -4.42
C MET A 111 0.67 1.46 -4.48
N ASN A 112 0.99 0.85 -3.35
CA ASN A 112 2.04 -0.14 -3.21
C ASN A 112 1.44 -1.39 -2.54
N PRO A 113 0.72 -2.25 -3.31
CA PRO A 113 0.05 -3.41 -2.75
C PRO A 113 1.06 -4.37 -2.09
N PRO A 114 0.62 -5.21 -1.14
CA PRO A 114 1.50 -6.18 -0.51
C PRO A 114 2.19 -7.07 -1.57
N PHE A 115 3.52 -7.11 -1.51
CA PHE A 115 4.33 -7.97 -2.38
C PHE A 115 4.37 -9.40 -1.87
N SER A 116 4.52 -10.34 -2.81
CA SER A 116 4.83 -11.73 -2.51
C SER A 116 6.32 -11.88 -2.21
N VAL A 117 6.69 -12.24 -0.99
CA VAL A 117 8.05 -12.74 -0.69
C VAL A 117 7.93 -14.13 -0.07
N MET A 118 7.45 -15.07 -0.87
CA MET A 118 7.57 -16.49 -0.59
C MET A 118 7.99 -17.19 -1.88
N ALA A 119 9.26 -17.59 -1.93
CA ALA A 119 9.92 -18.21 -3.09
C ALA A 119 9.29 -19.54 -3.57
N ASN A 120 8.20 -20.02 -2.97
CA ASN A 120 7.59 -21.32 -3.27
C ASN A 120 6.06 -21.28 -3.54
N VAL A 121 5.42 -20.10 -3.66
CA VAL A 121 3.97 -20.00 -3.92
C VAL A 121 3.67 -18.91 -4.95
N GLU A 122 4.00 -19.14 -6.22
CA GLU A 122 3.83 -18.15 -7.30
C GLU A 122 2.34 -17.83 -7.58
N GLY A 123 1.43 -18.82 -7.51
CA GLY A 123 0.04 -18.64 -7.96
C GLY A 123 -0.94 -17.97 -7.00
N ARG A 124 -0.85 -18.19 -5.68
CA ARG A 124 -1.83 -17.63 -4.71
C ARG A 124 -1.62 -16.15 -4.38
N VAL A 125 -0.47 -15.59 -4.73
CA VAL A 125 -0.03 -14.29 -4.19
C VAL A 125 -0.01 -13.19 -5.26
N ALA A 126 0.20 -13.53 -6.53
CA ALA A 126 -0.20 -12.67 -7.65
C ALA A 126 -1.70 -12.33 -7.58
N ASP A 127 -2.51 -13.30 -7.16
CA ASP A 127 -3.95 -13.11 -6.89
C ASP A 127 -4.23 -12.04 -5.82
N ALA A 128 -3.41 -11.95 -4.76
CA ALA A 128 -3.61 -10.95 -3.72
C ALA A 128 -3.36 -9.51 -4.21
N ALA A 129 -2.21 -9.27 -4.86
CA ALA A 129 -1.93 -7.97 -5.47
C ALA A 129 -2.97 -7.60 -6.54
N TRP A 130 -3.38 -8.59 -7.36
CA TRP A 130 -4.43 -8.41 -8.36
C TRP A 130 -5.77 -7.99 -7.74
N ARG A 131 -6.22 -8.65 -6.67
CA ARG A 131 -7.48 -8.30 -6.00
C ARG A 131 -7.48 -6.86 -5.48
N HIS A 132 -6.36 -6.39 -4.92
CA HIS A 132 -6.22 -5.00 -4.47
C HIS A 132 -6.28 -4.02 -5.65
N ILE A 133 -5.57 -4.32 -6.75
CA ILE A 133 -5.56 -3.49 -7.95
C ILE A 133 -6.94 -3.46 -8.60
N ALA A 134 -7.61 -4.61 -8.73
CA ALA A 134 -8.94 -4.73 -9.32
C ALA A 134 -9.97 -3.94 -8.51
N SER A 135 -9.96 -4.06 -7.18
CA SER A 135 -10.83 -3.28 -6.30
C SER A 135 -10.56 -1.78 -6.42
N ALA A 136 -9.30 -1.36 -6.45
CA ALA A 136 -8.96 0.06 -6.63
C ALA A 136 -9.34 0.61 -8.01
N LEU A 137 -9.20 -0.21 -9.06
CA LEU A 137 -9.58 0.15 -10.42
C LEU A 137 -11.10 0.29 -10.55
N ALA A 138 -11.89 -0.58 -9.91
CA ALA A 138 -13.35 -0.50 -9.89
C ALA A 138 -13.86 0.78 -9.21
N ARG A 139 -13.13 1.26 -8.20
CA ARG A 139 -13.44 2.51 -7.49
C ARG A 139 -13.08 3.78 -8.28
N LEU A 140 -12.20 3.67 -9.27
CA LEU A 140 -11.61 4.81 -9.99
C LEU A 140 -12.66 5.57 -10.82
N ALA A 141 -12.61 6.91 -10.80
CA ALA A 141 -13.43 7.74 -11.66
C ALA A 141 -13.21 7.41 -13.15
N PRO A 142 -14.24 7.55 -14.02
CA PRO A 142 -14.03 7.47 -15.45
C PRO A 142 -12.93 8.44 -15.92
N GLY A 143 -11.96 7.92 -16.69
CA GLY A 143 -10.80 8.69 -17.13
C GLY A 143 -9.71 8.93 -16.06
N GLY A 144 -9.87 8.33 -14.88
CA GLY A 144 -8.86 8.36 -13.82
C GLY A 144 -7.61 7.55 -14.15
N ARG A 145 -6.62 7.64 -13.26
CA ARG A 145 -5.31 7.01 -13.43
C ARG A 145 -4.98 6.14 -12.22
N LEU A 146 -4.56 4.90 -12.45
CA LEU A 146 -4.03 4.03 -11.40
C LEU A 146 -2.54 3.81 -11.63
N VAL A 147 -1.73 4.14 -10.63
CA VAL A 147 -0.30 3.85 -10.61
C VAL A 147 -0.01 2.94 -9.43
N THR A 148 0.58 1.77 -9.74
CA THR A 148 0.88 0.73 -8.75
C THR A 148 2.34 0.32 -8.82
N ILE A 149 2.97 0.14 -7.67
CA ILE A 149 4.33 -0.40 -7.56
C ILE A 149 4.19 -1.90 -7.32
N THR A 150 4.65 -2.72 -8.26
CA THR A 150 4.51 -4.19 -8.21
C THR A 150 5.86 -4.89 -8.41
N GLY A 151 5.94 -6.15 -7.98
CA GLY A 151 7.12 -6.98 -8.21
C GLY A 151 7.18 -7.47 -9.66
N ALA A 152 8.35 -7.88 -10.13
CA ALA A 152 8.55 -8.34 -11.51
C ALA A 152 7.64 -9.53 -11.91
N SER A 153 7.20 -10.34 -10.94
CA SER A 153 6.25 -11.45 -11.15
C SER A 153 4.85 -11.01 -11.58
N PHE A 154 4.54 -9.71 -11.48
CA PHE A 154 3.27 -9.11 -11.90
C PHE A 154 3.37 -8.42 -13.27
N ALA A 155 4.47 -8.62 -13.99
CA ALA A 155 4.65 -8.02 -15.31
C ALA A 155 3.71 -8.68 -16.35
N PRO A 156 3.19 -7.93 -17.32
CA PRO A 156 2.22 -8.44 -18.32
C PRO A 156 2.78 -9.54 -19.22
N ASP A 157 4.10 -9.69 -19.28
CA ASP A 157 4.85 -10.72 -19.98
C ASP A 157 5.08 -11.99 -19.15
N ASN A 158 4.66 -12.02 -17.88
CA ASN A 158 4.70 -13.23 -17.06
C ASN A 158 3.45 -14.09 -17.32
N PRO A 159 3.57 -15.30 -17.90
CA PRO A 159 2.42 -16.16 -18.15
C PRO A 159 1.78 -16.59 -16.81
N ALA A 160 0.44 -16.56 -16.78
CA ALA A 160 -0.37 -16.97 -15.63
C ALA A 160 -0.32 -18.49 -15.38
#